data_AF-A0A978T291-F1
#
_entry.id   AF-A0A978T291-F1
#
_cell.length_a   1.000
_cell.length_b   1.000
_cell.length_c   1.000
_cell.angle_alpha   90.00
_cell.angle_beta   90.00
_cell.angle_gamma   90.00
#
_symmetry.space_group_name_H-M   'P 1'
#
loop_
_entity.id
_entity.type
_entity.pdbx_description
1 polymer ?
#
loop_
_entity_poly.entity_id
_entity_poly.type
_entity_poly.pdbx_seq_one_letter_code
_entity_poly.pdbx_strand_id
1 'polypeptide(L)'
;MGRTEKVIKVIICGYYGQGNVGDEALLVSILSQLEELARPKPVGDSEGHLLLSAPGKFYQTIVVSANPKKTQRDYAVDKSYSRLGVVKQLLCLGKNDVFIWGGGSLIQDVTSWKSPLYYLALMRLAQLKGAKTFAIAQGIGPIRNPIIRWLTKLVLAQCNGISVRDNESARILEKWGLKFITAADPVWALDGIVPSDLQLPPSPRIAVNLRQHPLLSPQKLETLIQTFLELQRVTKCSILLLPFQPSQDLPVCQKVAETIPDCQILHINNPRKLKGLFSQIDMLIGMRLHSLI
;
A
#
# COMPACT_ATOMS: atom_id res chain seq x y z
N MET A 1 -34.42 -24.41 11.76
CA MET A 1 -33.90 -23.03 11.87
C MET A 1 -32.50 -22.99 11.27
N GLY A 2 -32.36 -22.54 10.03
CA GLY A 2 -31.05 -22.40 9.40
C GLY A 2 -30.24 -21.34 10.16
N ARG A 3 -29.03 -21.69 10.62
CA ARG A 3 -28.05 -20.69 11.08
C ARG A 3 -27.80 -19.76 9.88
N THR A 4 -28.27 -18.53 9.94
CA THR A 4 -27.77 -17.47 9.08
C THR A 4 -26.27 -17.39 9.33
N GLU A 5 -25.46 -17.85 8.39
CA GLU A 5 -24.01 -17.73 8.49
C GLU A 5 -23.66 -16.26 8.69
N LYS A 6 -23.09 -15.95 9.86
CA LYS A 6 -22.77 -14.58 10.22
C LYS A 6 -21.60 -14.13 9.35
N VAL A 7 -21.86 -13.19 8.44
CA VAL A 7 -20.83 -12.57 7.59
C VAL A 7 -19.77 -11.91 8.47
N ILE A 8 -18.51 -12.30 8.27
CA ILE A 8 -17.35 -11.76 8.99
C ILE A 8 -17.03 -10.36 8.47
N LYS A 9 -16.88 -9.36 9.34
CA LYS A 9 -16.40 -8.04 8.90
C LYS A 9 -14.88 -8.03 8.88
N VAL A 10 -14.29 -7.58 7.77
CA VAL A 10 -12.85 -7.35 7.63
C VAL A 10 -12.62 -5.87 7.37
N ILE A 11 -12.21 -5.14 8.42
CA ILE A 11 -11.87 -3.73 8.31
C ILE A 11 -10.40 -3.60 7.93
N ILE A 12 -10.10 -2.94 6.82
CA ILE A 12 -8.74 -2.69 6.33
C ILE A 12 -8.44 -1.20 6.47
N CYS A 13 -7.37 -0.88 7.20
CA CYS A 13 -6.97 0.49 7.50
C CYS A 13 -5.57 0.79 6.98
N GLY A 14 -5.42 1.92 6.28
CA GLY A 14 -4.14 2.38 5.73
C GLY A 14 -4.18 3.85 5.27
N TYR A 15 -3.24 4.26 4.43
CA TYR A 15 -3.19 5.60 3.83
C TYR A 15 -3.94 5.65 2.48
N TYR A 16 -5.07 4.95 2.38
CA TYR A 16 -5.82 4.77 1.13
C TYR A 16 -6.75 5.95 0.81
N GLY A 17 -7.07 6.10 -0.47
CA GLY A 17 -7.90 7.18 -1.01
C GLY A 17 -7.22 8.55 -1.03
N GLN A 18 -5.93 8.61 -0.73
CA GLN A 18 -5.13 9.85 -0.68
C GLN A 18 -4.48 10.17 -2.04
N GLY A 19 -4.64 9.28 -3.02
CA GLY A 19 -4.06 9.41 -4.35
C GLY A 19 -2.57 9.04 -4.43
N ASN A 20 -2.01 8.37 -3.41
CA ASN A 20 -0.69 7.77 -3.49
C ASN A 20 -0.80 6.34 -4.03
N VAL A 21 -0.47 6.14 -5.31
CA VAL A 21 -0.63 4.85 -6.00
C VAL A 21 0.15 3.71 -5.34
N GLY A 22 1.23 3.99 -4.62
CA GLY A 22 1.96 2.96 -3.85
C GLY A 22 1.15 2.43 -2.66
N ASP A 23 0.46 3.30 -1.94
CA ASP A 23 -0.42 2.86 -0.84
C ASP A 23 -1.70 2.20 -1.39
N GLU A 24 -2.19 2.67 -2.53
CA GLU A 24 -3.27 1.98 -3.25
C GLU A 24 -2.84 0.57 -3.71
N ALA A 25 -1.59 0.38 -4.15
CA ALA A 25 -1.05 -0.93 -4.52
C ALA A 25 -1.05 -1.91 -3.34
N LEU A 26 -0.69 -1.44 -2.14
CA LEU A 26 -0.79 -2.22 -0.91
C LEU A 26 -2.24 -2.66 -0.63
N LEU A 27 -3.21 -1.77 -0.77
CA LEU A 27 -4.62 -2.12 -0.62
C LEU A 27 -5.04 -3.21 -1.61
N VAL A 28 -4.74 -3.03 -2.89
CA VAL A 28 -5.10 -4.01 -3.94
C VAL A 28 -4.44 -5.36 -3.66
N SER A 29 -3.19 -5.37 -3.18
CA SER A 29 -2.47 -6.61 -2.85
C SER A 29 -3.13 -7.36 -1.70
N ILE A 30 -3.54 -6.65 -0.63
CA ILE A 30 -4.25 -7.26 0.50
C ILE A 30 -5.62 -7.79 0.06
N LEU A 31 -6.37 -7.02 -0.73
CA LEU A 31 -7.68 -7.45 -1.24
C LEU A 31 -7.55 -8.70 -2.10
N SER A 32 -6.55 -8.76 -2.98
CA SER A 32 -6.30 -9.91 -3.85
C SER A 32 -5.96 -11.18 -3.05
N GLN A 33 -5.15 -11.05 -2.00
CA GLN A 33 -4.83 -12.16 -1.11
C GLN A 33 -6.05 -12.63 -0.29
N LEU A 34 -6.90 -11.70 0.18
CA LEU A 34 -8.14 -12.07 0.86
C LEU A 34 -9.10 -12.82 -0.07
N GLU A 35 -9.22 -12.36 -1.32
CA GLU A 35 -10.01 -13.05 -2.34
C GLU A 35 -9.46 -14.45 -2.62
N GLU A 36 -8.15 -14.59 -2.77
CA GLU A 36 -7.49 -15.89 -2.96
C GLU A 36 -7.72 -16.84 -1.79
N LEU A 37 -7.60 -16.36 -0.55
CA LEU A 37 -7.88 -17.15 0.66
C LEU A 37 -9.34 -17.59 0.75
N ALA A 38 -10.27 -16.82 0.18
CA ALA A 38 -11.68 -17.12 0.18
C ALA A 38 -12.14 -17.96 -1.03
N ARG A 39 -11.25 -18.19 -2.02
CA ARG A 39 -11.57 -19.09 -3.13
C ARG A 39 -11.75 -20.52 -2.60
N PRO A 40 -12.76 -21.26 -3.10
CA PRO A 40 -12.85 -22.68 -2.83
C PRO A 40 -11.52 -23.36 -3.15
N LYS A 41 -10.92 -23.99 -2.15
CA LYS A 41 -9.81 -24.88 -2.41
C LYS A 41 -10.38 -26.19 -2.93
N PRO A 42 -9.83 -26.76 -4.03
CA PRO A 42 -10.16 -28.12 -4.41
C PRO A 42 -9.84 -29.04 -3.23
N VAL A 43 -10.87 -29.67 -2.66
CA VAL A 43 -10.69 -30.73 -1.66
C VAL A 43 -10.57 -32.02 -2.45
N GLY A 44 -9.35 -32.53 -2.59
CA GLY A 44 -9.14 -33.87 -3.12
C GLY A 44 -9.43 -34.89 -2.02
N ASP A 45 -10.38 -35.78 -2.26
CA ASP A 45 -10.42 -37.06 -1.54
C ASP A 45 -9.34 -38.00 -2.08
N SER A 46 -9.04 -39.06 -1.33
CA SER A 46 -8.04 -40.09 -1.69
C SER A 46 -8.36 -40.85 -2.99
N GLU A 47 -9.46 -40.52 -3.67
CA GLU A 47 -9.93 -41.16 -4.91
C GLU A 47 -9.97 -40.19 -6.11
N GLY A 48 -9.47 -38.96 -5.98
CA GLY A 48 -9.28 -38.05 -7.11
C GLY A 48 -10.55 -37.31 -7.56
N HIS A 49 -11.60 -37.26 -6.74
CA HIS A 49 -12.77 -36.43 -7.03
C HIS A 49 -12.53 -35.00 -6.55
N LEU A 50 -12.41 -34.08 -7.52
CA LEU A 50 -12.37 -32.64 -7.27
C LEU A 50 -13.75 -32.16 -6.82
N LEU A 51 -14.02 -32.18 -5.51
CA LEU A 51 -15.19 -31.51 -4.95
C LEU A 51 -14.87 -30.02 -4.77
N LEU A 52 -15.51 -29.18 -5.60
CA LEU A 52 -15.54 -27.74 -5.41
C LEU A 52 -16.49 -27.42 -4.24
N SER A 53 -15.96 -27.06 -3.08
CA SER A 53 -16.77 -26.47 -2.01
C SER A 53 -17.49 -25.22 -2.55
N ALA A 54 -18.80 -25.10 -2.30
CA ALA A 54 -19.65 -24.06 -2.89
C ALA A 54 -19.09 -22.62 -2.73
N PRO A 55 -19.31 -21.72 -3.72
CA PRO A 55 -18.79 -20.37 -3.69
C PRO A 55 -19.67 -19.43 -2.84
N GLY A 56 -19.04 -18.63 -1.99
CA GLY A 56 -19.71 -17.51 -1.32
C GLY A 56 -18.73 -16.73 -0.46
N LYS A 57 -18.56 -15.43 -0.75
CA LYS A 57 -17.75 -14.53 0.08
C LYS A 57 -18.38 -14.47 1.48
N PHE A 58 -17.83 -15.19 2.44
CA PHE A 58 -18.32 -15.27 3.82
C PHE A 58 -17.90 -14.05 4.68
N TYR A 59 -17.31 -13.04 4.05
CA TYR A 59 -16.82 -11.84 4.69
C TYR A 59 -17.20 -10.57 3.92
N GLN A 60 -17.35 -9.48 4.66
CA GLN A 60 -17.54 -8.14 4.14
C GLN A 60 -16.25 -7.34 4.31
N THR A 61 -15.71 -6.85 3.21
CA THR A 61 -14.58 -5.92 3.16
C THR A 61 -15.03 -4.49 3.44
N ILE A 62 -14.39 -3.86 4.41
CA ILE A 62 -14.65 -2.48 4.81
C ILE A 62 -13.32 -1.72 4.79
N VAL A 63 -13.16 -0.77 3.87
CA VAL A 63 -11.90 -0.01 3.74
C VAL A 63 -12.00 1.38 4.34
N VAL A 64 -11.04 1.74 5.19
CA VAL A 64 -10.85 3.12 5.66
C VAL A 64 -10.12 3.92 4.59
N SER A 65 -10.76 4.97 4.08
CA SER A 65 -10.26 5.75 2.95
C SER A 65 -10.48 7.25 3.15
N ALA A 66 -9.56 8.07 2.63
CA ALA A 66 -9.77 9.52 2.53
C ALA A 66 -10.81 9.89 1.45
N ASN A 67 -11.03 9.03 0.45
CA ASN A 67 -12.09 9.18 -0.55
C ASN A 67 -12.91 7.88 -0.68
N PRO A 68 -13.88 7.66 0.22
CA PRO A 68 -14.60 6.39 0.31
C PRO A 68 -15.35 6.01 -0.98
N LYS A 69 -16.01 6.97 -1.63
CA LYS A 69 -16.76 6.71 -2.87
C LYS A 69 -15.83 6.25 -3.99
N LYS A 70 -14.67 6.88 -4.13
CA LYS A 70 -13.67 6.50 -5.14
C LYS A 70 -13.07 5.13 -4.83
N THR A 71 -12.61 4.90 -3.60
CA THR A 71 -12.04 3.59 -3.19
C THR A 71 -13.04 2.45 -3.39
N GLN A 72 -14.32 2.67 -3.09
CA GLN A 72 -15.35 1.65 -3.29
C GLN A 72 -15.55 1.32 -4.78
N ARG A 73 -15.53 2.33 -5.65
CA ARG A 73 -15.64 2.17 -7.10
C ARG A 73 -14.41 1.49 -7.69
N ASP A 74 -13.22 1.99 -7.37
CA ASP A 74 -11.98 1.61 -8.05
C ASP A 74 -11.51 0.19 -7.67
N TYR A 75 -11.87 -0.29 -6.48
CA TYR A 75 -11.41 -1.60 -5.97
C TYR A 75 -12.56 -2.56 -5.61
N ALA A 76 -13.80 -2.24 -5.98
CA ALA A 76 -14.97 -3.09 -5.79
C ALA A 76 -15.16 -3.64 -4.35
N VAL A 77 -14.76 -2.87 -3.34
CA VAL A 77 -14.95 -3.27 -1.93
C VAL A 77 -16.40 -3.10 -1.49
N ASP A 78 -16.86 -3.89 -0.53
CA ASP A 78 -18.29 -3.91 -0.16
C ASP A 78 -18.73 -2.58 0.48
N LYS A 79 -17.86 -2.00 1.31
CA LYS A 79 -18.03 -0.68 1.92
C LYS A 79 -16.71 0.05 2.04
N SER A 80 -16.77 1.37 2.00
CA SER A 80 -15.67 2.23 2.42
C SER A 80 -16.18 3.37 3.28
N TYR A 81 -15.39 3.78 4.28
CA TYR A 81 -15.73 4.86 5.20
C TYR A 81 -14.56 5.81 5.38
N SER A 82 -14.89 7.07 5.71
CA SER A 82 -13.89 8.06 6.07
C SER A 82 -13.21 7.69 7.39
N ARG A 83 -12.10 8.38 7.68
CA ARG A 83 -11.32 8.19 8.90
C ARG A 83 -12.14 8.28 10.19
N LEU A 84 -13.12 9.20 10.24
CA LEU A 84 -14.04 9.34 11.37
C LEU A 84 -15.25 8.40 11.23
N GLY A 85 -15.73 8.18 10.00
CA GLY A 85 -16.89 7.33 9.73
C GLY A 85 -16.69 5.86 10.12
N VAL A 86 -15.45 5.35 10.06
CA VAL A 86 -15.16 3.95 10.41
C VAL A 86 -15.35 3.66 11.91
N VAL A 87 -15.28 4.65 12.80
CA VAL A 87 -15.40 4.43 14.25
C VAL A 87 -16.70 3.72 14.61
N LYS A 88 -17.82 4.06 13.93
CA LYS A 88 -19.10 3.37 14.12
C LYS A 88 -19.02 1.89 13.73
N GLN A 89 -18.28 1.55 12.68
CA GLN A 89 -18.10 0.16 12.25
C GLN A 89 -17.22 -0.62 13.22
N LEU A 90 -16.16 0.00 13.73
CA LEU A 90 -15.30 -0.58 14.77
C LEU A 90 -16.10 -0.91 16.04
N LEU A 91 -17.01 -0.02 16.46
CA LEU A 91 -17.85 -0.24 17.65
C LEU A 91 -18.80 -1.43 17.51
N CYS A 92 -19.11 -1.84 16.28
CA CYS A 92 -19.96 -2.97 15.93
C CYS A 92 -19.17 -4.25 15.56
N LEU A 93 -17.85 -4.28 15.78
CA LEU A 93 -17.06 -5.51 15.65
C LEU A 93 -17.34 -6.46 16.83
N GLY A 94 -17.15 -7.76 16.58
CA GLY A 94 -17.12 -8.80 17.59
C GLY A 94 -15.97 -9.79 17.40
N LYS A 95 -15.98 -10.88 18.18
CA LYS A 95 -14.86 -11.83 18.30
C LYS A 95 -14.43 -12.54 17.01
N ASN A 96 -15.34 -12.67 16.05
CA ASN A 96 -15.08 -13.34 14.77
C ASN A 96 -14.71 -12.36 13.65
N ASP A 97 -14.80 -11.06 13.91
CA ASP A 97 -14.45 -10.03 12.93
C ASP A 97 -12.95 -9.76 12.95
N VAL A 98 -12.45 -9.15 11.88
CA VAL A 98 -11.03 -8.92 11.63
C VAL A 98 -10.77 -7.44 11.41
N PHE A 99 -9.68 -6.94 12.01
CA PHE A 99 -9.10 -5.64 11.70
C PHE A 99 -7.68 -5.83 11.17
N ILE A 100 -7.45 -5.34 9.95
CA ILE A 100 -6.18 -5.38 9.27
C ILE A 100 -5.63 -3.97 9.19
N TRP A 101 -4.43 -3.80 9.71
CA TRP A 101 -3.60 -2.65 9.43
C TRP A 101 -2.74 -2.96 8.22
N GLY A 102 -3.09 -2.36 7.09
CA GLY A 102 -2.56 -2.73 5.80
C GLY A 102 -1.33 -1.91 5.43
N GLY A 103 -0.16 -2.55 5.51
CA GLY A 103 1.12 -2.12 4.95
C GLY A 103 1.59 -0.70 5.28
N GLY A 104 2.68 -0.30 4.63
CA GLY A 104 3.18 1.07 4.66
C GLY A 104 3.90 1.44 5.96
N SER A 105 4.30 2.72 6.06
CA SER A 105 4.96 3.28 7.24
C SER A 105 3.97 4.16 8.02
N LEU A 106 2.87 3.54 8.45
CA LEU A 106 1.76 4.24 9.12
C LEU A 106 2.13 4.68 10.55
N ILE A 107 3.11 4.00 11.15
CA ILE A 107 3.70 4.35 12.45
C ILE A 107 5.08 4.93 12.24
N GLN A 108 5.10 6.23 12.01
CA GLN A 108 6.28 7.08 12.09
C GLN A 108 5.84 8.44 12.63
N ASP A 109 6.64 9.06 13.47
CA ASP A 109 6.33 10.37 14.04
C ASP A 109 7.22 11.49 13.48
N VAL A 110 7.93 11.20 12.39
CA VAL A 110 8.77 12.17 11.67
C VAL A 110 7.93 13.26 11.00
N THR A 111 6.74 12.92 10.52
CA THR A 111 5.86 13.84 9.76
C THR A 111 4.68 14.38 10.58
N SER A 112 4.22 13.64 11.59
CA SER A 112 3.16 14.08 12.51
C SER A 112 3.05 13.15 13.72
N TRP A 113 2.85 13.70 14.91
CA TRP A 113 2.54 12.93 16.12
C TRP A 113 1.06 12.47 16.19
N LYS A 114 0.15 13.16 15.48
CA LYS A 114 -1.29 12.87 15.51
C LYS A 114 -1.66 11.63 14.68
N SER A 115 -0.96 11.40 13.57
CA SER A 115 -1.26 10.28 12.67
C SER A 115 -1.02 8.92 13.34
N PRO A 116 0.12 8.67 14.03
CA PRO A 116 0.32 7.45 14.79
C PRO A 116 -0.77 7.20 15.83
N LEU A 117 -1.14 8.21 16.62
CA LEU A 117 -2.17 8.08 17.64
C LEU A 117 -3.53 7.68 17.05
N TYR A 118 -3.89 8.23 15.89
CA TYR A 118 -5.11 7.85 15.18
C TYR A 118 -5.11 6.35 14.84
N TYR A 119 -4.07 5.84 14.17
CA TYR A 119 -4.01 4.43 13.76
C TYR A 119 -3.94 3.49 14.97
N LEU A 120 -3.18 3.86 16.01
CA LEU A 120 -3.11 3.12 17.28
C LEU A 120 -4.48 3.04 17.97
N ALA A 121 -5.24 4.15 17.98
CA ALA A 121 -6.57 4.18 18.58
C ALA A 121 -7.55 3.26 17.85
N LEU A 122 -7.52 3.21 16.52
CA LEU A 122 -8.39 2.30 15.75
C LEU A 122 -8.06 0.83 16.03
N MET A 123 -6.77 0.48 16.02
CA MET A 123 -6.32 -0.88 16.32
C MET A 123 -6.73 -1.29 17.74
N ARG A 124 -6.49 -0.41 18.73
CA ARG A 124 -6.87 -0.67 20.13
C ARG A 124 -8.38 -0.84 20.27
N LEU A 125 -9.18 -0.03 19.57
CA LEU A 125 -10.64 -0.16 19.60
C LEU A 125 -11.11 -1.51 19.03
N ALA A 126 -10.51 -1.98 17.94
CA ALA A 126 -10.80 -3.31 17.40
C ALA A 126 -10.44 -4.42 18.40
N GLN A 127 -9.27 -4.32 19.06
CA GLN A 127 -8.83 -5.27 20.09
C GLN A 127 -9.79 -5.29 21.29
N LEU A 128 -10.24 -4.13 21.77
CA LEU A 128 -11.22 -4.02 22.86
C LEU A 128 -12.57 -4.63 22.51
N LYS A 129 -12.93 -4.68 21.22
CA LYS A 129 -14.13 -5.36 20.72
C LYS A 129 -13.94 -6.87 20.53
N GLY A 130 -12.73 -7.38 20.80
CA GLY A 130 -12.38 -8.78 20.69
C GLY A 130 -12.08 -9.24 19.26
N ALA A 131 -12.04 -8.32 18.30
CA ALA A 131 -11.74 -8.65 16.90
C ALA A 131 -10.32 -9.21 16.76
N LYS A 132 -10.12 -10.08 15.77
CA LYS A 132 -8.79 -10.54 15.39
C LYS A 132 -8.05 -9.41 14.72
N THR A 133 -6.85 -9.10 15.19
CA THR A 133 -6.10 -7.93 14.73
C THR A 133 -4.77 -8.32 14.11
N PHE A 134 -4.50 -7.79 12.91
CA PHE A 134 -3.29 -8.09 12.15
C PHE A 134 -2.61 -6.80 11.70
N ALA A 135 -1.31 -6.71 11.95
CA ALA A 135 -0.46 -5.66 11.39
C ALA A 135 0.36 -6.27 10.25
N ILE A 136 -0.01 -5.99 9.01
CA ILE A 136 0.56 -6.66 7.84
C ILE A 136 1.59 -5.75 7.16
N ALA A 137 2.77 -6.29 6.88
CA ALA A 137 3.86 -5.67 6.11
C ALA A 137 4.18 -4.24 6.53
N GLN A 138 4.21 -3.99 7.85
CA GLN A 138 4.44 -2.66 8.38
C GLN A 138 5.92 -2.28 8.28
N GLY A 139 6.16 -1.03 7.88
CA GLY A 139 7.38 -0.30 8.22
C GLY A 139 7.19 0.36 9.59
N ILE A 140 8.06 0.05 10.55
CA ILE A 140 7.99 0.55 11.92
C ILE A 140 9.08 1.61 12.12
N GLY A 141 8.65 2.84 12.36
CA GLY A 141 9.54 3.93 12.79
C GLY A 141 10.28 4.69 11.68
N PRO A 142 11.29 5.50 12.06
CA PRO A 142 11.70 5.76 13.44
C PRO A 142 10.56 6.43 14.25
N ILE A 143 10.45 6.06 15.53
CA ILE A 143 9.50 6.66 16.48
C ILE A 143 10.31 7.39 17.55
N ARG A 144 10.41 8.70 17.47
CA ARG A 144 11.21 9.54 18.37
C ARG A 144 10.52 9.77 19.72
N ASN A 145 9.20 9.92 19.71
CA ASN A 145 8.40 10.19 20.88
C ASN A 145 8.26 8.93 21.75
N PRO A 146 8.71 8.96 23.02
CA PRO A 146 8.70 7.79 23.89
C PRO A 146 7.29 7.29 24.23
N ILE A 147 6.29 8.19 24.30
CA ILE A 147 4.90 7.84 24.57
C ILE A 147 4.30 7.10 23.38
N ILE A 148 4.50 7.61 22.16
CA ILE A 148 4.03 6.93 20.93
C ILE A 148 4.72 5.57 20.80
N ARG A 149 6.01 5.49 21.12
CA ARG A 149 6.75 4.22 21.12
C ARG A 149 6.17 3.21 22.10
N TRP A 150 5.91 3.64 23.34
CA TRP A 150 5.32 2.78 24.36
C TRP A 150 3.90 2.31 23.97
N LEU A 151 3.05 3.22 23.48
CA LEU A 151 1.71 2.89 23.00
C LEU A 151 1.76 1.91 21.81
N THR A 152 2.68 2.14 20.87
CA THR A 152 2.89 1.25 19.72
C THR A 152 3.24 -0.15 20.18
N LYS A 153 4.20 -0.27 21.11
CA LYS A 153 4.59 -1.56 21.68
C LYS A 153 3.39 -2.27 22.33
N LEU A 154 2.59 -1.57 23.13
CA LEU A 154 1.42 -2.15 23.79
C LEU A 154 0.36 -2.64 22.81
N VAL A 155 0.04 -1.83 21.79
CA VAL A 155 -0.99 -2.15 20.80
C VAL A 155 -0.52 -3.32 19.93
N LEU A 156 0.72 -3.32 19.45
CA LEU A 156 1.26 -4.41 18.65
C LEU A 156 1.36 -5.71 19.46
N ALA A 157 1.72 -5.65 20.75
CA ALA A 157 1.76 -6.84 21.61
C ALA A 157 0.43 -7.60 21.73
N GLN A 158 -0.69 -6.93 21.42
CA GLN A 158 -2.03 -7.52 21.44
C GLN A 158 -2.53 -7.98 20.06
N CYS A 159 -1.74 -7.76 19.00
CA CYS A 159 -2.08 -8.27 17.67
C CYS A 159 -2.02 -9.80 17.63
N ASN A 160 -2.93 -10.41 16.87
CA ASN A 160 -2.92 -11.83 16.57
C ASN A 160 -1.81 -12.22 15.59
N GLY A 161 -1.37 -11.27 14.75
CA GLY A 161 -0.23 -11.45 13.89
C GLY A 161 0.40 -10.11 13.50
N ILE A 162 1.71 -10.11 13.37
CA ILE A 162 2.51 -8.96 12.94
C ILE A 162 3.43 -9.45 11.84
N SER A 163 3.48 -8.74 10.71
CA SER A 163 4.53 -8.88 9.73
C SER A 163 5.16 -7.54 9.38
N VAL A 164 6.46 -7.58 9.12
CA VAL A 164 7.28 -6.42 8.74
C VAL A 164 7.97 -6.68 7.42
N ARG A 165 8.18 -5.61 6.65
CA ARG A 165 8.69 -5.67 5.27
C ARG A 165 10.18 -5.37 5.12
N ASP A 166 10.84 -4.95 6.20
CA ASP A 166 12.24 -4.54 6.19
C ASP A 166 12.96 -4.89 7.51
N ASN A 167 14.28 -5.00 7.41
CA ASN A 167 15.14 -5.40 8.52
C ASN A 167 15.21 -4.36 9.64
N GLU A 168 15.00 -3.07 9.34
CA GLU A 168 15.01 -2.03 10.37
C GLU A 168 13.80 -2.18 11.30
N SER A 169 12.63 -2.37 10.71
CA SER A 169 11.38 -2.67 11.41
C SER A 169 11.48 -3.96 12.23
N ALA A 170 12.06 -5.02 11.66
CA ALA A 170 12.30 -6.28 12.37
C ALA A 170 13.15 -6.08 13.64
N ARG A 171 14.31 -5.39 13.51
CA ARG A 171 15.19 -5.09 14.65
C ARG A 171 14.49 -4.29 15.76
N ILE A 172 13.55 -3.40 15.40
CA ILE A 172 12.77 -2.65 16.39
C ILE A 172 11.83 -3.58 17.17
N LEU A 173 11.12 -4.48 16.47
CA LEU A 173 10.21 -5.42 17.11
C LEU A 173 10.95 -6.47 17.96
N GLU A 174 12.13 -6.93 17.52
CA GLU A 174 13.02 -7.81 18.29
C GLU A 174 13.43 -7.16 19.62
N LYS A 175 13.87 -5.90 19.58
CA LYS A 175 14.21 -5.12 20.79
C LYS A 175 13.01 -4.97 21.73
N TRP A 176 11.79 -5.03 21.21
CA TRP A 176 10.58 -4.97 22.03
C TRP A 176 10.12 -6.34 22.54
N GLY A 177 10.74 -7.44 22.09
CA GLY A 177 10.38 -8.81 22.46
C GLY A 177 9.06 -9.27 21.84
N LEU A 178 8.66 -8.71 20.70
CA LEU A 178 7.41 -9.06 20.03
C LEU A 178 7.62 -10.20 19.02
N LYS A 179 6.62 -11.07 18.86
CA LYS A 179 6.60 -12.09 17.81
C LYS A 179 6.12 -11.47 16.51
N PHE A 180 6.85 -11.68 15.43
CA PHE A 180 6.51 -11.18 14.10
C PHE A 180 7.05 -12.13 13.01
N ILE A 181 6.62 -11.88 11.77
CA ILE A 181 7.13 -12.54 10.56
C ILE A 181 7.80 -11.48 9.68
N THR A 182 9.01 -11.73 9.21
CA THR A 182 9.61 -10.94 8.13
C THR A 182 9.13 -11.49 6.80
N ALA A 183 8.54 -10.64 5.96
CA ALA A 183 8.06 -11.03 4.64
C ALA A 183 8.34 -9.91 3.64
N ALA A 184 8.33 -10.22 2.34
CA ALA A 184 8.41 -9.19 1.31
C ALA A 184 7.20 -8.25 1.38
N ASP A 185 7.34 -7.04 0.83
CA ASP A 185 6.20 -6.14 0.66
C ASP A 185 5.12 -6.81 -0.22
N PRO A 186 3.83 -6.80 0.19
CA PRO A 186 2.75 -7.45 -0.56
C PRO A 186 2.63 -7.01 -2.02
N VAL A 187 3.10 -5.81 -2.37
CA VAL A 187 3.07 -5.31 -3.75
C VAL A 187 3.92 -6.16 -4.70
N TRP A 188 4.93 -6.87 -4.21
CA TRP A 188 5.69 -7.83 -5.01
C TRP A 188 4.81 -8.92 -5.63
N ALA A 189 3.77 -9.36 -4.92
CA ALA A 189 2.83 -10.39 -5.37
C ALA A 189 1.69 -9.85 -6.24
N LEU A 190 1.57 -8.54 -6.45
CA LEU A 190 0.51 -7.95 -7.26
C LEU A 190 0.68 -8.32 -8.74
N ASP A 191 -0.36 -8.72 -9.46
CA ASP A 191 -0.23 -8.91 -10.92
C ASP A 191 -0.25 -7.55 -11.65
N GLY A 192 0.68 -7.38 -12.59
CA GLY A 192 0.71 -6.26 -13.50
C GLY A 192 -0.19 -6.47 -14.72
N ILE A 193 -0.81 -5.40 -15.20
CA ILE A 193 -1.57 -5.39 -16.47
C ILE A 193 -0.89 -4.37 -17.38
N VAL A 194 -0.32 -4.82 -18.50
CA VAL A 194 0.33 -3.91 -19.45
C VAL A 194 -0.73 -2.93 -19.99
N PRO A 195 -0.54 -1.62 -19.82
CA PRO A 195 -1.53 -0.62 -20.24
C PRO A 195 -1.49 -0.45 -21.76
N SER A 196 -2.34 -1.17 -22.48
CA SER A 196 -2.45 -1.09 -23.96
C SER A 196 -3.00 0.23 -24.47
N ASP A 197 -3.64 1.01 -23.59
CA ASP A 197 -4.17 2.34 -23.87
C ASP A 197 -3.11 3.44 -23.82
N LEU A 198 -1.89 3.14 -23.37
CA LEU A 198 -0.79 4.11 -23.30
C LEU A 198 0.11 4.00 -24.54
N GLN A 199 0.27 5.11 -25.24
CA GLN A 199 1.28 5.24 -26.29
C GLN A 199 2.63 5.53 -25.66
N LEU A 200 3.44 4.49 -25.49
CA LEU A 200 4.78 4.61 -24.94
C LEU A 200 5.79 5.01 -26.01
N PRO A 201 6.77 5.87 -25.70
CA PRO A 201 7.82 6.25 -26.63
C PRO A 201 8.78 5.06 -26.91
N PRO A 202 9.69 5.17 -27.89
CA PRO A 202 10.66 4.10 -28.19
C PRO A 202 11.59 3.78 -27.01
N SER A 203 12.05 2.52 -26.94
CA SER A 203 13.12 2.11 -26.02
C SER A 203 14.50 2.59 -26.50
N PRO A 204 15.46 2.84 -25.59
CA PRO A 204 15.40 2.58 -24.15
C PRO A 204 14.54 3.59 -23.38
N ARG A 205 13.70 3.14 -22.45
CA ARG A 205 12.80 3.94 -21.62
C ARG A 205 13.30 4.02 -20.20
N ILE A 206 13.46 5.24 -19.71
CA ILE A 206 13.88 5.50 -18.34
C ILE A 206 12.73 6.13 -17.58
N ALA A 207 12.21 5.40 -16.60
CA ALA A 207 11.23 5.93 -15.67
C ALA A 207 11.93 6.76 -14.60
N VAL A 208 11.38 7.93 -14.31
CA VAL A 208 11.87 8.85 -13.29
C VAL A 208 10.73 9.15 -12.33
N ASN A 209 10.84 8.63 -11.10
CA ASN A 209 9.93 8.94 -10.01
C ASN A 209 10.63 9.87 -9.02
N LEU A 210 10.25 11.14 -9.03
CA LEU A 210 10.73 12.15 -8.10
C LEU A 210 9.62 12.57 -7.14
N ARG A 211 10.02 13.01 -5.95
CA ARG A 211 9.12 13.63 -4.97
C ARG A 211 9.78 14.87 -4.38
N GLN A 212 8.98 15.83 -3.96
CA GLN A 212 9.48 16.92 -3.13
C GLN A 212 10.02 16.36 -1.81
N HIS A 213 11.27 16.68 -1.48
CA HIS A 213 11.92 16.20 -0.27
C HIS A 213 13.00 17.19 0.18
N PRO A 214 13.22 17.42 1.49
CA PRO A 214 14.24 18.35 1.97
C PRO A 214 15.66 18.06 1.46
N LEU A 215 15.97 16.79 1.22
CA LEU A 215 17.29 16.36 0.70
C LEU A 215 17.47 16.58 -0.81
N LEU A 216 16.37 16.87 -1.54
CA LEU A 216 16.38 17.22 -2.96
C LEU A 216 16.38 18.75 -3.08
N SER A 217 17.54 19.36 -2.81
CA SER A 217 17.70 20.81 -2.94
C SER A 217 17.57 21.26 -4.40
N PRO A 218 17.30 22.56 -4.66
CA PRO A 218 17.27 23.09 -6.02
C PRO A 218 18.53 22.76 -6.84
N GLN A 219 19.72 22.83 -6.22
CA GLN A 219 21.00 22.52 -6.88
C GLN A 219 21.11 21.04 -7.25
N LYS A 220 20.63 20.13 -6.38
CA LYS A 220 20.61 18.69 -6.69
C LYS A 220 19.60 18.37 -7.78
N LEU A 221 18.45 19.05 -7.79
CA LEU A 221 17.47 18.89 -8.86
C LEU A 221 18.04 19.37 -10.20
N GLU A 222 18.75 20.50 -10.22
CA GLU A 222 19.43 20.98 -11.42
C GLU A 222 20.51 20.01 -11.89
N THR A 223 21.29 19.44 -10.96
CA THR A 223 22.27 18.38 -11.28
C THR A 223 21.60 17.15 -11.90
N LEU A 224 20.44 16.72 -11.39
CA LEU A 224 19.66 15.62 -11.96
C LEU A 224 19.15 15.97 -13.37
N ILE A 225 18.66 17.19 -13.59
CA ILE A 225 18.21 17.65 -14.90
C ILE A 225 19.37 17.60 -15.91
N GLN A 226 20.55 18.13 -15.55
CA GLN A 226 21.73 18.05 -16.42
C GLN A 226 22.15 16.60 -16.70
N THR A 227 22.05 15.73 -15.68
CA THR A 227 22.32 14.29 -15.85
C THR A 227 21.33 13.65 -16.82
N PHE A 228 20.04 14.00 -16.75
CA PHE A 228 19.01 13.48 -17.66
C PHE A 228 19.21 13.93 -19.10
N LEU A 229 19.59 15.20 -19.33
CA LEU A 229 19.94 15.71 -20.66
C LEU A 229 21.11 14.92 -21.27
N GLU A 230 22.17 14.74 -20.50
CA GLU A 230 23.34 13.98 -20.93
C GLU A 230 23.00 12.50 -21.19
N LEU A 231 22.17 11.91 -20.33
CA LEU A 231 21.70 10.54 -20.48
C LEU A 231 20.90 10.35 -21.77
N GLN A 232 19.96 11.25 -22.09
CA GLN A 232 19.24 11.24 -23.38
C GLN A 232 20.20 11.42 -24.56
N ARG A 233 21.17 12.33 -24.45
CA ARG A 233 22.13 12.62 -25.53
C ARG A 233 22.93 11.37 -25.92
N VAL A 234 23.45 10.65 -24.91
CA VAL A 234 24.33 9.49 -25.07
C VAL A 234 23.55 8.21 -25.42
N THR A 235 22.42 7.97 -24.75
CA THR A 235 21.69 6.69 -24.88
C THR A 235 20.52 6.74 -25.85
N LYS A 236 20.12 7.95 -26.29
CA LYS A 236 18.88 8.20 -27.05
C LYS A 236 17.62 7.68 -26.33
N CYS A 237 17.65 7.63 -25.00
CA CYS A 237 16.53 7.16 -24.20
C CYS A 237 15.35 8.12 -24.20
N SER A 238 14.17 7.57 -23.98
CA SER A 238 12.95 8.31 -23.68
C SER A 238 12.75 8.41 -22.17
N ILE A 239 12.49 9.60 -21.65
CA ILE A 239 12.27 9.83 -20.21
C ILE A 239 10.78 9.88 -19.90
N LEU A 240 10.36 9.04 -18.95
CA LEU A 240 8.99 8.94 -18.46
C LEU A 240 8.92 9.39 -16.99
N LEU A 241 8.31 10.53 -16.73
CA LEU A 241 8.13 11.08 -15.38
C LEU A 241 6.88 10.49 -14.74
N LEU A 242 7.05 9.81 -13.61
CA LEU A 242 5.99 9.04 -12.93
C LEU A 242 5.64 9.63 -11.56
N PRO A 243 4.71 10.61 -11.46
CA PRO A 243 4.25 11.12 -10.17
C PRO A 243 3.35 10.08 -9.46
N PHE A 244 3.85 9.47 -8.38
CA PHE A 244 3.11 8.46 -7.61
C PHE A 244 1.99 9.06 -6.75
N GLN A 245 2.15 10.32 -6.34
CA GLN A 245 1.11 11.09 -5.68
C GLN A 245 1.05 12.48 -6.33
N PRO A 246 0.25 12.68 -7.39
CA PRO A 246 0.25 13.91 -8.18
C PRO A 246 0.10 15.20 -7.38
N SER A 247 -0.66 15.18 -6.29
CA SER A 247 -0.82 16.35 -5.39
C SER A 247 0.48 16.81 -4.72
N GLN A 248 1.54 15.98 -4.70
CA GLN A 248 2.84 16.30 -4.13
C GLN A 248 3.99 16.21 -5.16
N ASP A 249 3.91 15.24 -6.06
CA ASP A 249 5.02 14.88 -6.96
C ASP A 249 4.94 15.62 -8.30
N LEU A 250 3.76 16.09 -8.72
CA LEU A 250 3.59 16.74 -10.02
C LEU A 250 4.42 18.03 -10.18
N PRO A 251 4.54 18.92 -9.18
CA PRO A 251 5.31 20.16 -9.38
C PRO A 251 6.80 19.92 -9.68
N VAL A 252 7.42 18.88 -9.07
CA VAL A 252 8.82 18.54 -9.38
C VAL A 252 8.93 17.88 -10.76
N CYS A 253 7.95 17.08 -11.17
CA CYS A 253 7.90 16.50 -12.51
C CYS A 253 7.76 17.59 -13.59
N GLN A 254 6.89 18.58 -13.37
CA GLN A 254 6.71 19.71 -14.30
C GLN A 254 7.99 20.51 -14.47
N LYS A 255 8.69 20.82 -13.37
CA LYS A 255 9.98 21.53 -13.43
C LYS A 255 11.05 20.78 -14.22
N VAL A 256 11.08 19.44 -14.13
CA VAL A 256 11.97 18.62 -14.97
C VAL A 256 11.51 18.66 -16.43
N ALA A 257 10.21 18.53 -16.68
CA ALA A 257 9.65 18.50 -18.03
C ALA A 257 9.81 19.81 -18.81
N GLU A 258 9.93 20.95 -18.13
CA GLU A 258 10.21 22.25 -18.75
C GLU A 258 11.59 22.30 -19.43
N THR A 259 12.55 21.49 -18.99
CA THR A 259 13.94 21.52 -19.49
C THR A 259 14.28 20.28 -20.32
N ILE A 260 13.71 19.12 -20.00
CA ILE A 260 14.03 17.86 -20.68
C ILE A 260 13.19 17.72 -21.96
N PRO A 261 13.82 17.66 -23.15
CA PRO A 261 13.08 17.47 -24.41
C PRO A 261 12.47 16.06 -24.49
N ASP A 262 11.34 15.96 -25.17
CA ASP A 262 10.65 14.71 -25.51
C ASP A 262 10.38 13.77 -24.31
N CYS A 263 10.24 14.34 -23.11
CA CYS A 263 9.80 13.58 -21.94
C CYS A 263 8.27 13.55 -21.83
N GLN A 264 7.74 12.52 -21.17
CA GLN A 264 6.30 12.38 -20.92
C GLN A 264 6.02 12.27 -19.43
N ILE A 265 5.01 13.00 -18.94
CA ILE A 265 4.47 12.81 -17.59
C ILE A 265 3.29 11.83 -17.68
N LEU A 266 3.42 10.64 -17.08
CA LEU A 266 2.38 9.61 -17.12
C LEU A 266 1.64 9.50 -15.78
N HIS A 267 0.33 9.74 -15.82
CA HIS A 267 -0.55 9.64 -14.67
C HIS A 267 -1.31 8.31 -14.65
N ILE A 268 -0.76 7.31 -13.96
CA ILE A 268 -1.40 6.00 -13.82
C ILE A 268 -1.89 5.81 -12.38
N ASN A 269 -3.21 5.90 -12.21
CA ASN A 269 -3.84 5.76 -10.89
C ASN A 269 -4.18 4.29 -10.54
N ASN A 270 -4.23 3.40 -11.52
CA ASN A 270 -4.51 1.99 -11.28
C ASN A 270 -3.20 1.25 -10.94
N PRO A 271 -3.05 0.68 -9.74
CA PRO A 271 -1.81 0.03 -9.32
C PRO A 271 -1.36 -1.13 -10.21
N ARG A 272 -2.31 -1.92 -10.74
CA ARG A 272 -2.00 -3.06 -11.64
C ARG A 272 -1.49 -2.56 -12.99
N LYS A 273 -2.10 -1.50 -13.54
CA LYS A 273 -1.61 -0.85 -14.76
C LYS A 273 -0.21 -0.25 -14.56
N LEU A 274 0.03 0.37 -13.41
CA LEU A 274 1.34 0.95 -13.10
C LEU A 274 2.40 -0.13 -12.99
N LYS A 275 2.12 -1.24 -12.29
CA LYS A 275 3.02 -2.40 -12.25
C LYS A 275 3.27 -2.98 -13.64
N GLY A 276 2.23 -3.06 -14.48
CA GLY A 276 2.37 -3.46 -15.87
C GLY A 276 3.23 -2.51 -16.71
N LEU A 277 3.15 -1.19 -16.48
CA LEU A 277 4.04 -0.22 -17.12
C LEU A 277 5.51 -0.52 -16.83
N PHE A 278 5.86 -0.85 -15.58
CA PHE A 278 7.26 -1.14 -15.22
C PHE A 278 7.86 -2.32 -16.00
N SER A 279 7.05 -3.27 -16.50
CA SER A 279 7.54 -4.33 -17.41
C SER A 279 8.03 -3.81 -18.77
N GLN A 280 7.68 -2.56 -19.11
CA GLN A 280 8.06 -1.89 -20.36
C GLN A 280 9.18 -0.86 -20.15
N ILE A 281 9.74 -0.76 -18.94
CA ILE A 281 10.77 0.21 -18.56
C ILE A 281 12.14 -0.47 -18.50
N ASP A 282 13.15 0.15 -19.11
CA ASP A 282 14.52 -0.38 -19.17
C ASP A 282 15.35 0.02 -17.93
N MET A 283 15.07 1.18 -17.34
CA MET A 283 15.71 1.66 -16.11
C MET A 283 14.77 2.54 -15.30
N LEU A 284 14.85 2.45 -13.97
CA LEU A 284 14.12 3.33 -13.04
C LEU A 284 15.09 4.15 -12.18
N ILE A 285 14.80 5.44 -12.06
CA ILE A 285 15.36 6.35 -11.06
C ILE A 285 14.23 6.78 -10.13
N GLY A 286 14.16 6.20 -8.92
CA GLY A 286 13.01 6.35 -8.03
C GLY A 286 13.31 6.90 -6.64
N MET A 287 12.44 7.79 -6.16
CA MET A 287 12.50 8.35 -4.79
C MET A 287 11.38 7.83 -3.87
N ARG A 288 10.29 7.27 -4.43
CA ARG A 288 9.23 6.60 -3.67
C ARG A 288 9.54 5.11 -3.59
N LEU A 289 9.51 4.53 -2.39
CA LEU A 289 9.80 3.11 -2.18
C LEU A 289 8.99 2.19 -3.10
N HIS A 290 7.68 2.40 -3.20
CA HIS A 290 6.81 1.58 -4.06
C HIS A 290 7.04 1.77 -5.57
N SER A 291 7.89 2.71 -6.00
CA SER A 291 8.36 2.71 -7.39
C SER A 291 9.46 1.68 -7.60
N LEU A 292 10.26 1.41 -6.56
CA LEU A 292 11.37 0.46 -6.57
C LEU A 292 10.93 -0.99 -6.28
N ILE A 293 9.68 -1.16 -5.83
CA ILE A 293 9.01 -2.46 -5.58
C ILE A 293 8.16 -2.78 -6.81
#